data_AF-A0AAU3D449-F1
#
_entry.id   AF-A0AAU3D449-F1
#
_cell.length_a   1.000
_cell.length_b   1.000
_cell.length_c   1.000
_cell.angle_alpha   90.00
_cell.angle_beta   90.00
_cell.angle_gamma   90.00
#
_symmetry.space_group_name_H-M   'P 1'
#
loop_
_entity.id
_entity.type
_entity.pdbx_description
1 polymer ?
#
loop_
_entity_poly.entity_id
_entity_poly.type
_entity_poly.pdbx_seq_one_letter_code
_entity_poly.pdbx_strand_id
1 'polypeptide(L)'
;MENTTELEGVAAALAAVRAELEGLGHTLDVIPFDRLAYKTGIAESTIRKLFAGEPVSPNEVDPPFKDRLQFLLETRHHPEGRQYTRAELAEAAHVDRSMISNLLNGKRQPGFETSRDLAKHFKVPGFFSIGPEEALLAALEPVLEQARMLAELKGHQVERVALRGSPAGSDELARELNAAIHQVLATAKTMKQAPQDPDDDPELRELTDTMRSLPPSSRKGVMGILRSAVGLARRND
;
A
#
# COMPACT_ATOMS: atom_id res chain seq x y z
N MET A 1 11.58 1.05 30.03
CA MET A 1 10.68 -0.05 30.45
C MET A 1 9.46 -0.13 29.53
N GLU A 2 8.98 0.98 28.96
CA GLU A 2 7.87 1.01 28.00
C GLU A 2 8.14 0.17 26.73
N ASN A 3 9.31 0.31 26.08
CA ASN A 3 9.61 -0.40 24.82
C ASN A 3 9.67 -1.94 24.94
N THR A 4 9.89 -2.49 26.13
CA THR A 4 9.93 -3.96 26.32
C THR A 4 8.51 -4.53 26.36
N THR A 5 7.58 -3.81 26.99
CA THR A 5 6.17 -4.20 27.06
C THR A 5 5.47 -4.08 25.70
N GLU A 6 5.84 -3.07 24.91
CA GLU A 6 5.39 -2.93 23.51
C GLU A 6 5.86 -4.11 22.65
N LEU A 7 7.13 -4.50 22.75
CA LEU A 7 7.67 -5.66 22.02
C LEU A 7 6.97 -6.97 22.38
N GLU A 8 6.68 -7.18 23.68
CA GLU A 8 5.90 -8.34 24.15
C GLU A 8 4.46 -8.31 23.61
N GLY A 9 3.82 -7.13 23.56
CA GLY A 9 2.51 -6.94 22.97
C GLY A 9 2.48 -7.29 21.48
N VAL A 10 3.48 -6.84 20.72
CA VAL A 10 3.65 -7.19 19.30
C VAL A 10 3.85 -8.70 19.13
N ALA A 11 4.73 -9.31 19.92
CA ALA A 11 4.97 -10.76 19.83
C ALA A 11 3.67 -11.55 20.11
N ALA A 12 2.88 -11.13 21.11
CA ALA A 12 1.59 -11.74 21.41
C ALA A 12 0.58 -11.55 20.27
N ALA A 13 0.50 -10.36 19.68
CA ALA A 13 -0.38 -10.09 18.55
C ALA A 13 0.01 -10.94 17.32
N LEU A 14 1.30 -11.02 17.00
CA LEU A 14 1.80 -11.87 15.91
C LEU A 14 1.57 -13.36 16.16
N ALA A 15 1.67 -13.81 17.41
CA ALA A 15 1.32 -15.17 17.79
C ALA A 15 -0.17 -15.46 17.57
N ALA A 16 -1.06 -14.49 17.84
CA ALA A 16 -2.48 -14.61 17.54
C ALA A 16 -2.75 -14.67 16.03
N VAL A 17 -2.08 -13.83 15.23
CA VAL A 17 -2.13 -13.87 13.75
C VAL A 17 -1.69 -15.24 13.23
N ARG A 18 -0.60 -15.80 13.78
CA ARG A 18 -0.11 -17.13 13.43
C ARG A 18 -1.14 -18.21 13.76
N ALA A 19 -1.68 -18.19 14.99
CA ALA A 19 -2.67 -19.17 15.43
C ALA A 19 -3.94 -19.12 14.57
N GLU A 20 -4.36 -17.92 14.16
CA GLU A 20 -5.48 -17.74 13.24
C GLU A 20 -5.19 -18.33 11.86
N LEU A 21 -4.02 -18.05 11.27
CA LEU A 21 -3.63 -18.63 9.98
C LEU A 21 -3.58 -20.17 10.03
N GLU A 22 -3.05 -20.74 11.11
CA GLU A 22 -3.04 -22.18 11.34
C GLU A 22 -4.46 -22.76 11.47
N GLY A 23 -5.36 -22.05 12.17
CA GLY A 23 -6.78 -22.42 12.26
C GLY A 23 -7.51 -22.39 10.92
N LEU A 24 -7.09 -21.54 10.00
CA LEU A 24 -7.58 -21.48 8.62
C LEU A 24 -6.90 -22.50 7.68
N GLY A 25 -5.96 -23.30 8.18
CA GLY A 25 -5.21 -24.29 7.40
C GLY A 25 -4.15 -23.69 6.48
N HIS A 26 -3.66 -22.49 6.79
CA HIS A 26 -2.58 -21.81 6.07
C HIS A 26 -1.26 -21.90 6.85
N THR A 27 -0.14 -22.00 6.12
CA THR A 27 1.21 -21.89 6.68
C THR A 27 1.70 -20.45 6.60
N LEU A 28 2.81 -20.13 7.29
CA LEU A 28 3.43 -18.80 7.23
C LEU A 28 3.90 -18.40 5.81
N ASP A 29 3.94 -19.32 4.86
CA ASP A 29 4.32 -19.05 3.46
C ASP A 29 3.33 -18.12 2.74
N VAL A 30 2.09 -18.01 3.26
CA VAL A 30 1.11 -17.05 2.72
C VAL A 30 1.44 -15.61 3.07
N ILE A 31 2.35 -15.39 4.03
CA ILE A 31 2.74 -14.06 4.48
C ILE A 31 3.81 -13.50 3.52
N PRO A 32 3.54 -12.41 2.81
CA PRO A 32 4.52 -11.78 1.93
C PRO A 32 5.50 -10.94 2.75
N PHE A 33 6.49 -11.59 3.36
CA PHE A 33 7.46 -10.95 4.27
C PHE A 33 8.25 -9.82 3.61
N ASP A 34 8.57 -9.97 2.32
CA ASP A 34 9.20 -8.94 1.49
C ASP A 34 8.35 -7.67 1.42
N ARG A 35 7.04 -7.83 1.21
CA ARG A 35 6.08 -6.74 1.13
C ARG A 35 5.82 -6.10 2.48
N LEU A 36 5.83 -6.89 3.56
CA LEU A 36 5.75 -6.37 4.92
C LEU A 36 6.98 -5.51 5.22
N ALA A 37 8.19 -6.04 5.00
CA ALA A 37 9.42 -5.30 5.18
C ALA A 37 9.43 -3.99 4.37
N TYR A 38 9.01 -4.06 3.11
CA TYR A 38 8.90 -2.89 2.24
C TYR A 38 7.92 -1.81 2.75
N LYS A 39 6.83 -2.22 3.40
CA LYS A 39 5.83 -1.30 3.96
C LYS A 39 6.22 -0.73 5.32
N THR A 40 6.82 -1.53 6.18
CA THR A 40 7.08 -1.17 7.59
C THR A 40 8.48 -0.63 7.82
N GLY A 41 9.43 -0.95 6.94
CA GLY A 41 10.85 -0.63 7.15
C GLY A 41 11.57 -1.58 8.11
N ILE A 42 10.89 -2.61 8.60
CA ILE A 42 11.48 -3.65 9.46
C ILE A 42 12.12 -4.71 8.56
N ALA A 43 13.34 -5.15 8.88
CA ALA A 43 14.01 -6.17 8.10
C ALA A 43 13.22 -7.48 8.06
N GLU A 44 13.19 -8.14 6.91
CA GLU A 44 12.48 -9.42 6.73
C GLU A 44 12.94 -10.47 7.74
N SER A 45 14.25 -10.57 8.00
CA SER A 45 14.80 -11.48 9.01
C SER A 45 14.21 -11.22 10.39
N THR A 46 13.99 -9.96 10.74
CA THR A 46 13.42 -9.56 12.02
C THR A 46 11.94 -9.91 12.11
N ILE A 47 11.17 -9.66 11.05
CA ILE A 47 9.76 -10.06 10.99
C ILE A 47 9.64 -11.58 11.14
N ARG A 48 10.50 -12.35 10.46
CA ARG A 48 10.52 -13.82 10.58
C ARG A 48 10.83 -14.28 12.00
N LYS A 49 11.83 -13.69 12.67
CA LYS A 49 12.13 -13.97 14.08
C LYS A 49 10.92 -13.70 14.99
N LEU A 50 10.24 -12.57 14.78
CA LEU A 50 9.04 -12.22 15.55
C LEU A 50 7.93 -13.27 15.36
N PHE A 51 7.69 -13.75 14.13
CA PHE A 51 6.73 -14.83 13.87
C PHE A 51 7.17 -16.20 14.43
N ALA A 52 8.47 -16.44 14.53
CA ALA A 52 9.04 -17.64 15.17
C ALA A 52 9.01 -17.57 16.70
N GLY A 53 8.67 -16.43 17.30
CA GLY A 53 8.74 -16.21 18.75
C GLY A 53 10.17 -16.10 19.27
N GLU A 54 11.13 -15.82 18.39
CA GLU A 54 12.54 -15.63 18.76
C GLU A 54 12.75 -14.25 19.41
N PRO A 55 13.73 -14.11 20.31
CA PRO A 55 14.05 -12.82 20.91
C PRO A 55 14.58 -11.84 19.86
N VAL A 56 14.02 -10.64 19.85
CA VAL A 56 14.38 -9.54 18.95
C VAL A 56 14.68 -8.29 19.77
N SER A 57 15.71 -7.54 19.38
CA SER A 57 16.07 -6.30 20.05
C SER A 57 15.08 -5.18 19.70
N PRO A 58 14.74 -4.26 20.62
CA PRO A 58 13.85 -3.13 20.32
C PRO A 58 14.30 -2.31 19.10
N ASN A 59 15.61 -2.09 18.94
CA ASN A 59 16.18 -1.36 17.80
C ASN A 59 16.06 -2.10 16.45
N GLU A 60 15.85 -3.42 16.46
CA GLU A 60 15.59 -4.18 15.23
C GLU A 60 14.15 -3.96 14.75
N VAL A 61 13.22 -3.68 15.67
CA VAL A 61 11.79 -3.42 15.39
C VAL A 61 11.55 -1.92 15.15
N ASP A 62 12.18 -1.06 15.95
CA ASP A 62 12.14 0.39 15.81
C ASP A 62 13.52 0.95 15.44
N PRO A 63 13.96 0.78 14.18
CA PRO A 63 15.24 1.35 13.77
C PRO A 63 15.17 2.88 13.83
N PRO A 64 16.28 3.55 14.20
CA PRO A 64 16.32 5.00 14.30
C PRO A 64 16.05 5.65 12.95
N PHE A 65 15.63 6.92 12.97
CA PHE A 65 15.25 7.66 11.77
C PHE A 65 16.27 7.56 10.62
N LYS A 66 17.57 7.63 10.92
CA LYS A 66 18.64 7.51 9.92
C LYS A 66 18.57 6.20 9.13
N ASP A 67 18.28 5.09 9.80
CA ASP A 67 18.28 3.75 9.22
C ASP A 67 16.98 3.53 8.44
N ARG A 68 15.86 4.06 8.95
CA ARG A 68 14.59 4.14 8.20
C ARG A 68 14.70 4.97 6.92
N LEU A 69 15.37 6.11 6.97
CA LEU A 69 15.58 6.95 5.80
C LEU A 69 16.50 6.28 4.79
N GLN A 70 17.57 5.62 5.26
CA GLN A 70 18.47 4.85 4.43
C GLN A 70 17.73 3.69 3.73
N PHE A 71 16.88 2.97 4.46
CA PHE A 71 16.02 1.92 3.91
C PHE A 71 15.12 2.45 2.79
N LEU A 72 14.51 3.63 2.95
CA LEU A 72 13.71 4.23 1.87
C LEU A 72 14.55 4.57 0.64
N LEU A 73 15.79 5.03 0.80
CA LEU A 73 16.67 5.33 -0.34
C LEU A 73 17.11 4.07 -1.10
N GLU A 74 17.25 2.95 -0.41
CA GLU A 74 17.63 1.67 -0.99
C GLU A 74 16.46 0.95 -1.67
N THR A 75 15.24 1.12 -1.14
CA THR A 75 14.05 0.43 -1.64
C THR A 75 13.20 1.26 -2.59
N ARG A 76 13.27 2.59 -2.51
CA ARG A 76 12.48 3.52 -3.33
C ARG A 76 13.40 4.29 -4.26
N HIS A 77 13.42 3.86 -5.51
CA HIS A 77 14.13 4.57 -6.57
C HIS A 77 13.31 5.74 -7.12
N HIS A 78 14.02 6.70 -7.69
CA HIS A 78 13.47 7.77 -8.51
C HIS A 78 12.68 7.15 -9.68
N PRO A 79 11.67 7.85 -10.26
CA PRO A 79 10.96 7.38 -11.45
C PRO A 79 11.86 7.00 -12.63
N GLU A 80 13.06 7.57 -12.70
CA GLU A 80 14.09 7.26 -13.71
C GLU A 80 14.93 6.00 -13.37
N GLY A 81 14.66 5.31 -12.26
CA GLY A 81 15.36 4.10 -11.84
C GLY A 81 16.66 4.33 -11.05
N ARG A 82 17.09 5.57 -10.85
CA ARG A 82 18.25 5.93 -10.01
C ARG A 82 17.88 6.16 -8.54
N GLN A 83 18.86 6.23 -7.66
CA GLN A 83 18.64 6.69 -6.28
C GLN A 83 18.36 8.20 -6.22
N TYR A 84 17.60 8.61 -5.21
CA TYR A 84 17.38 10.03 -4.92
C TYR A 84 18.67 10.69 -4.44
N THR A 85 18.95 11.87 -4.96
CA THR A 85 20.08 12.69 -4.56
C THR A 85 19.74 13.48 -3.30
N ARG A 86 20.77 13.85 -2.53
CA ARG A 86 20.60 14.70 -1.34
C ARG A 86 19.97 16.06 -1.66
N ALA A 87 20.13 16.56 -2.88
CA ALA A 87 19.53 17.83 -3.31
C ALA A 87 18.01 17.70 -3.47
N GLU A 88 17.55 16.62 -4.12
CA GLU A 88 16.13 16.33 -4.29
C GLU A 88 15.43 16.12 -2.95
N LEU A 89 16.06 15.40 -2.02
CA LEU A 89 15.53 15.21 -0.67
C LEU A 89 15.46 16.52 0.12
N ALA A 90 16.45 17.40 -0.07
CA ALA A 90 16.50 18.70 0.58
C ALA A 90 15.37 19.61 0.07
N GLU A 91 15.16 19.63 -1.24
CA GLU A 91 14.06 20.34 -1.88
C GLU A 91 12.70 19.80 -1.42
N ALA A 92 12.53 18.47 -1.43
CA ALA A 92 11.29 17.82 -1.03
C ALA A 92 10.92 18.06 0.44
N ALA A 93 11.91 18.23 1.32
CA ALA A 93 11.71 18.45 2.74
C ALA A 93 11.83 19.93 3.15
N HIS A 94 12.02 20.84 2.19
CA HIS A 94 12.22 22.28 2.41
C HIS A 94 13.36 22.60 3.39
N VAL A 95 14.47 21.87 3.32
CA VAL A 95 15.66 22.05 4.17
C VAL A 95 16.93 22.24 3.34
N ASP A 96 18.02 22.63 4.00
CA ASP A 96 19.33 22.69 3.36
C ASP A 96 19.93 21.29 3.11
N ARG A 97 20.77 21.16 2.08
CA ARG A 97 21.45 19.91 1.72
C ARG A 97 22.34 19.36 2.85
N SER A 98 22.92 20.24 3.66
CA SER A 98 23.68 19.88 4.86
C SER A 98 22.78 19.22 5.91
N MET A 99 21.53 19.68 6.05
CA MET A 99 20.57 19.07 6.97
C MET A 99 20.28 17.61 6.59
N ILE A 100 20.02 17.32 5.32
CA ILE A 100 19.84 15.93 4.84
C ILE A 100 21.07 15.07 5.14
N SER A 101 22.27 15.62 4.94
CA SER A 101 23.51 14.90 5.24
C SER A 101 23.65 14.61 6.74
N ASN A 102 23.21 15.52 7.61
CA ASN A 102 23.20 15.30 9.05
C ASN A 102 22.15 14.28 9.49
N LEU A 103 20.99 14.23 8.82
CA LEU A 103 19.95 13.23 9.06
C LEU A 103 20.43 11.82 8.70
N LEU A 104 21.02 11.65 7.51
CA LEU A 104 21.55 10.35 7.05
C LEU A 104 22.69 9.83 7.93
N ASN A 105 23.51 10.74 8.47
CA ASN A 105 24.58 10.36 9.40
C ASN A 105 24.10 10.20 10.86
N GLY A 106 22.81 10.44 11.15
CA GLY A 106 22.27 10.40 12.51
C GLY A 106 22.80 11.49 13.45
N LYS A 107 23.44 12.55 12.91
CA LYS A 107 23.95 13.67 13.71
C LYS A 107 22.84 14.60 14.20
N ARG A 108 21.69 14.57 13.54
CA ARG A 108 20.50 15.33 13.91
C ARG A 108 19.26 14.46 13.75
N GLN A 109 18.25 14.76 14.57
CA GLN A 109 16.90 14.24 14.39
C GLN A 109 16.09 15.24 13.55
N PRO A 110 15.18 14.75 12.69
CA PRO A 110 14.31 15.61 11.91
C PRO A 110 13.24 16.26 12.80
N GLY A 111 12.76 17.43 12.37
CA GLY A 111 11.51 17.96 12.90
C GLY A 111 10.30 17.21 12.33
N PHE A 112 9.13 17.39 12.96
CA PHE A 112 7.88 16.77 12.50
C PHE A 112 7.57 17.10 11.03
N GLU A 113 7.72 18.36 10.62
CA GLU A 113 7.47 18.79 9.24
C GLU A 113 8.41 18.11 8.24
N THR A 114 9.71 18.06 8.55
CA THR A 114 10.72 17.40 7.73
C THR A 114 10.40 15.90 7.57
N SER A 115 10.06 15.20 8.66
CA SER A 115 9.67 13.79 8.61
C SER A 115 8.42 13.58 7.75
N ARG A 116 7.40 14.43 7.93
CA ARG A 116 6.14 14.36 7.19
C ARG A 116 6.38 14.59 5.68
N ASP A 117 7.18 15.58 5.33
CA ASP A 117 7.36 15.99 3.94
C ASP A 117 8.24 14.98 3.18
N LEU A 118 9.27 14.42 3.85
CA LEU A 118 10.00 13.26 3.33
C LEU A 118 9.08 12.04 3.14
N ALA A 119 8.24 11.70 4.13
CA ALA A 119 7.30 10.58 4.02
C ALA A 119 6.33 10.76 2.83
N LYS A 120 5.84 11.98 2.61
CA LYS A 120 5.00 12.32 1.45
C LYS A 120 5.76 12.18 0.14
N HIS A 121 7.00 12.66 0.07
CA HIS A 121 7.84 12.55 -1.13
C HIS A 121 8.02 11.09 -1.56
N PHE A 122 8.29 10.20 -0.61
CA PHE A 122 8.41 8.76 -0.86
C PHE A 122 7.06 8.04 -1.00
N LYS A 123 5.92 8.75 -0.92
CA LYS A 123 4.55 8.21 -0.97
C LYS A 123 4.26 7.16 0.12
N VAL A 124 4.85 7.35 1.30
CA VAL A 124 4.70 6.48 2.48
C VAL A 124 4.28 7.31 3.70
N PRO A 125 3.10 7.95 3.68
CA PRO A 125 2.65 8.77 4.80
C PRO A 125 2.62 7.95 6.10
N GLY A 126 3.09 8.56 7.19
CA GLY A 126 3.14 7.92 8.51
C GLY A 126 4.35 7.00 8.75
N PHE A 127 5.21 6.72 7.75
CA PHE A 127 6.35 5.80 7.90
C PHE A 127 7.34 6.17 9.03
N PHE A 128 7.49 7.46 9.33
CA PHE A 128 8.35 7.95 10.41
C PHE A 128 7.61 8.28 11.70
N SER A 129 6.29 8.17 11.72
CA SER A 129 5.43 8.68 12.81
C SER A 129 4.58 7.60 13.45
N ILE A 130 4.16 6.61 12.66
CA ILE A 130 3.45 5.42 13.12
C ILE A 130 4.50 4.50 13.76
N GLY A 131 4.17 3.98 14.95
CA GLY A 131 5.01 2.99 15.62
C GLY A 131 5.17 1.75 14.74
N PRO A 132 6.34 1.08 14.77
CA PRO A 132 6.58 -0.11 13.94
C PRO A 132 5.57 -1.23 14.19
N GLU A 133 5.03 -1.28 15.42
CA GLU A 133 3.97 -2.17 15.87
C GLU A 133 2.69 -1.99 15.05
N GLU A 134 2.16 -0.76 15.07
CA GLU A 134 0.93 -0.38 14.41
C GLU A 134 1.09 -0.49 12.89
N ALA A 135 2.27 -0.13 12.38
CA ALA A 135 2.61 -0.30 10.96
C ALA A 135 2.61 -1.79 10.56
N LEU A 136 3.15 -2.68 11.40
CA LEU A 136 3.19 -4.12 11.13
C LEU A 136 1.80 -4.76 11.19
N LEU A 137 1.01 -4.45 12.21
CA LEU A 137 -0.36 -4.94 12.34
C LEU A 137 -1.25 -4.44 11.20
N ALA A 138 -1.18 -3.14 10.87
CA ALA A 138 -1.92 -2.58 9.75
C ALA A 138 -1.47 -3.17 8.40
N ALA A 139 -0.21 -3.55 8.26
CA ALA A 139 0.30 -4.21 7.06
C ALA A 139 -0.15 -5.68 6.93
N LEU A 140 -0.42 -6.35 8.06
CA LEU A 140 -0.89 -7.74 8.14
C LEU A 140 -2.39 -7.90 7.95
N GLU A 141 -3.20 -6.91 8.32
CA GLU A 141 -4.68 -6.98 8.21
C GLU A 141 -5.16 -7.44 6.82
N PRO A 142 -4.66 -6.89 5.69
CA PRO A 142 -5.11 -7.34 4.37
C PRO A 142 -4.72 -8.79 4.04
N VAL A 143 -3.64 -9.30 4.65
CA VAL A 143 -3.21 -10.70 4.46
C VAL A 143 -4.16 -11.64 5.20
N LEU A 144 -4.60 -11.26 6.40
CA LEU A 144 -5.58 -12.01 7.18
C LEU A 144 -6.95 -12.01 6.51
N GLU A 145 -7.42 -10.86 6.03
CA GLU A 145 -8.68 -10.79 5.26
C GLU A 145 -8.65 -11.71 4.04
N GLN A 146 -7.53 -11.74 3.31
CA GLN A 146 -7.35 -12.64 2.17
C GLN A 146 -7.36 -14.12 2.60
N ALA A 147 -6.67 -14.46 3.68
CA ALA A 147 -6.67 -15.83 4.21
C ALA A 147 -8.06 -16.29 4.65
N ARG A 148 -8.82 -15.42 5.35
CA ARG A 148 -10.21 -15.69 5.75
C ARG A 148 -11.10 -15.93 4.54
N MET A 149 -11.02 -15.06 3.52
CA MET A 149 -11.79 -15.21 2.28
C MET A 149 -11.46 -16.53 1.55
N LEU A 150 -10.18 -16.91 1.48
CA LEU A 150 -9.77 -18.19 0.88
C LEU A 150 -10.30 -19.39 1.67
N ALA A 151 -10.31 -19.32 3.00
CA ALA A 151 -10.86 -20.36 3.85
C ALA A 151 -12.39 -20.48 3.69
N GLU A 152 -13.11 -19.36 3.63
CA GLU A 152 -14.55 -19.32 3.36
C GLU A 152 -14.90 -19.94 2.00
N LEU A 153 -14.15 -19.59 0.95
CA LEU A 153 -14.33 -20.19 -0.37
C LEU A 153 -14.07 -21.70 -0.35
N LYS A 154 -13.05 -22.18 0.35
CA LYS A 154 -12.82 -23.63 0.54
C LYS A 154 -13.98 -24.29 1.30
N GLY A 155 -14.50 -23.64 2.34
CA GLY A 155 -15.67 -24.12 3.09
C GLY A 155 -16.96 -24.14 2.26
N HIS A 156 -17.16 -23.16 1.37
CA HIS A 156 -18.37 -23.02 0.57
C HIS A 156 -18.34 -23.77 -0.77
N GLN A 157 -17.16 -24.13 -1.31
CA GLN A 157 -17.00 -24.74 -2.65
C GLN A 157 -16.29 -26.10 -2.70
N VAL A 158 -16.24 -26.86 -1.60
CA VAL A 158 -15.88 -28.30 -1.67
C VAL A 158 -17.05 -29.22 -1.31
N GLU A 159 -18.02 -28.77 -0.51
CA GLU A 159 -19.17 -29.62 -0.12
C GLU A 159 -20.22 -29.79 -1.23
N ARG A 160 -20.39 -28.81 -2.13
CA ARG A 160 -21.35 -28.92 -3.26
C ARG A 160 -20.78 -29.55 -4.52
N VAL A 161 -19.46 -29.60 -4.66
CA VAL A 161 -18.78 -30.18 -5.83
C VAL A 161 -18.52 -31.68 -5.64
N ALA A 162 -18.33 -32.14 -4.39
CA ALA A 162 -18.10 -33.54 -4.06
C ALA A 162 -19.35 -34.45 -4.21
N LEU A 163 -20.54 -33.89 -4.46
CA LEU A 163 -21.79 -34.65 -4.58
C LEU A 163 -22.30 -34.84 -6.02
N ARG A 164 -21.54 -34.45 -7.06
CA ARG A 164 -21.93 -34.68 -8.48
C ARG A 164 -20.84 -35.17 -9.43
N GLY A 165 -19.62 -35.43 -8.97
CA GLY A 165 -18.51 -35.79 -9.85
C GLY A 165 -18.09 -37.26 -9.79
N SER A 166 -18.59 -38.07 -10.74
CA SER A 166 -17.92 -39.29 -11.22
C SER A 166 -16.43 -39.01 -11.51
N PRO A 167 -15.48 -39.96 -11.35
CA PRO A 167 -14.02 -39.68 -11.25
C PRO A 167 -13.32 -39.18 -12.54
N ALA A 168 -14.06 -38.70 -13.53
CA ALA A 168 -13.51 -38.07 -14.74
C ALA A 168 -13.54 -36.52 -14.72
N GLY A 169 -14.26 -35.89 -13.77
CA GLY A 169 -14.54 -34.45 -13.78
C GLY A 169 -13.62 -33.55 -12.95
N SER A 170 -12.70 -34.09 -12.14
CA SER A 170 -11.82 -33.27 -11.29
C SER A 170 -10.84 -32.42 -12.09
N ASP A 171 -10.45 -32.90 -13.27
CA ASP A 171 -9.45 -32.29 -14.14
C ASP A 171 -10.02 -31.12 -14.96
N GLU A 172 -11.29 -31.20 -15.34
CA GLU A 172 -12.01 -30.14 -16.05
C GLU A 172 -12.41 -29.02 -15.09
N LEU A 173 -12.85 -29.38 -13.88
CA LEU A 173 -13.25 -28.41 -12.87
C LEU A 173 -12.05 -27.66 -12.27
N ALA A 174 -10.89 -28.32 -12.14
CA ALA A 174 -9.64 -27.65 -11.79
C ALA A 174 -9.17 -26.67 -12.89
N ARG A 175 -9.45 -26.99 -14.15
CA ARG A 175 -9.18 -26.07 -15.27
C ARG A 175 -10.15 -24.90 -15.29
N GLU A 176 -11.43 -25.12 -15.03
CA GLU A 176 -12.44 -24.06 -14.95
C GLU A 176 -12.19 -23.11 -13.77
N LEU A 177 -11.84 -23.64 -12.59
CA LEU A 177 -11.50 -22.82 -11.44
C LEU A 177 -10.23 -21.98 -11.67
N ASN A 178 -9.19 -22.57 -12.26
CA ASN A 178 -8.00 -21.82 -12.65
C ASN A 178 -8.32 -20.75 -13.70
N ALA A 179 -9.17 -21.05 -14.68
CA ALA A 179 -9.62 -20.06 -15.67
C ALA A 179 -10.41 -18.91 -15.03
N ALA A 180 -11.27 -19.20 -14.06
CA ALA A 180 -12.03 -18.18 -13.32
C ALA A 180 -11.14 -17.29 -12.46
N ILE A 181 -10.16 -17.87 -11.74
CA ILE A 181 -9.17 -17.11 -10.96
C ILE A 181 -8.35 -16.20 -11.89
N HIS A 182 -7.90 -16.71 -13.04
CA HIS A 182 -7.19 -15.91 -14.03
C HIS A 182 -8.05 -14.81 -14.64
N GLN A 183 -9.35 -15.02 -14.87
CA GLN A 183 -10.26 -13.98 -15.32
C GLN A 183 -10.47 -12.88 -14.27
N VAL A 184 -10.64 -13.24 -12.99
CA VAL A 184 -10.78 -12.24 -11.91
C VAL A 184 -9.50 -11.43 -11.75
N LEU A 185 -8.33 -12.09 -11.78
CA LEU A 185 -7.03 -11.42 -11.74
C LEU A 185 -6.78 -10.56 -12.97
N ALA A 186 -7.19 -11.00 -14.17
CA ALA A 186 -7.12 -10.21 -15.40
C ALA A 186 -8.02 -8.99 -15.29
N THR A 187 -9.28 -9.15 -14.86
CA THR A 187 -10.24 -8.05 -14.68
C THR A 187 -9.75 -7.04 -13.64
N ALA A 188 -9.16 -7.50 -12.54
CA ALA A 188 -8.53 -6.64 -11.53
C ALA A 188 -7.29 -5.91 -12.07
N LYS A 189 -6.52 -6.55 -12.98
CA LYS A 189 -5.41 -5.91 -13.71
C LYS A 189 -5.93 -4.86 -14.69
N THR A 190 -7.00 -5.14 -15.44
CA THR A 190 -7.63 -4.19 -16.36
C THR A 190 -8.26 -3.02 -15.61
N MET A 191 -8.84 -3.24 -14.44
CA MET A 191 -9.34 -2.17 -13.56
C MET A 191 -8.20 -1.31 -12.99
N LYS A 192 -7.01 -1.89 -12.75
CA LYS A 192 -5.80 -1.13 -12.36
C LYS A 192 -5.02 -0.52 -13.52
N GLN A 193 -5.27 -0.96 -14.76
CA GLN A 193 -4.61 -0.51 -15.99
C GLN A 193 -5.55 0.27 -16.91
N ALA A 194 -6.77 0.59 -16.48
CA ALA A 194 -7.60 1.56 -17.19
C ALA A 194 -6.78 2.85 -17.33
N PRO A 195 -6.53 3.34 -18.56
CA PRO A 195 -5.88 4.62 -18.73
C PRO A 195 -6.79 5.66 -18.07
N GLN A 196 -6.30 6.31 -17.02
CA GLN A 196 -6.85 7.60 -16.63
C GLN A 196 -6.30 8.64 -17.62
N ASP A 197 -6.69 8.49 -18.89
CA ASP A 197 -6.56 9.55 -19.86
C ASP A 197 -7.92 10.27 -19.88
N PRO A 198 -8.01 11.52 -19.40
CA PRO A 198 -9.28 12.25 -19.32
C PRO A 198 -9.92 12.51 -20.70
N ASP A 199 -9.25 12.09 -21.78
CA ASP A 199 -9.67 12.31 -23.15
C ASP A 199 -10.39 11.11 -23.80
N ASP A 200 -10.57 9.96 -23.12
CA ASP A 200 -11.13 8.74 -23.74
C ASP A 200 -12.60 8.43 -23.39
N ASP A 201 -13.26 9.32 -22.66
CA ASP A 201 -14.70 9.22 -22.42
C ASP A 201 -15.46 9.76 -23.66
N PRO A 202 -16.21 8.90 -24.39
CA PRO A 202 -16.92 9.31 -25.60
C PRO A 202 -17.98 10.38 -25.32
N GLU A 203 -18.57 10.39 -24.11
CA GLU A 203 -19.54 11.41 -23.72
C GLU A 203 -18.84 12.76 -23.47
N LEU A 204 -17.65 12.77 -22.85
CA LEU A 204 -16.85 13.99 -22.69
C LEU A 204 -16.31 14.51 -24.02
N ARG A 205 -15.95 13.64 -24.96
CA ARG A 205 -15.54 14.03 -26.33
C ARG A 205 -16.69 14.70 -27.07
N GLU A 206 -17.88 14.10 -27.05
CA GLU A 206 -19.07 14.68 -27.68
C GLU A 206 -19.44 16.03 -27.04
N LEU A 207 -19.32 16.14 -25.71
CA LEU A 207 -19.53 17.40 -24.99
C LEU A 207 -18.48 18.46 -25.34
N THR A 208 -17.22 18.05 -25.53
CA THR A 208 -16.10 18.94 -25.87
C THR A 208 -16.16 19.43 -27.31
N ASP A 209 -16.57 18.57 -28.25
CA ASP A 209 -16.79 18.93 -29.65
C ASP A 209 -18.03 19.82 -29.82
N THR A 210 -19.07 19.56 -29.02
CA THR A 210 -20.25 20.44 -28.92
C THR A 210 -19.86 21.82 -28.35
N MET A 211 -19.00 21.87 -27.33
CA MET A 211 -18.46 23.14 -26.79
C MET A 211 -17.58 23.90 -27.81
N ARG A 212 -16.84 23.17 -28.65
CA ARG A 212 -15.95 23.75 -29.67
C ARG A 212 -16.72 24.30 -30.88
N SER A 213 -17.86 23.71 -31.23
CA SER A 213 -18.73 24.16 -32.33
C SER A 213 -19.61 25.37 -31.99
N LEU A 214 -19.76 25.72 -30.70
CA LEU A 214 -20.51 26.91 -30.27
C LEU A 214 -19.73 28.22 -30.51
N PRO A 215 -20.42 29.33 -30.86
CA PRO A 215 -19.82 30.66 -30.97
C PRO A 215 -19.16 31.12 -29.65
N PRO A 216 -18.08 31.93 -29.70
CA PRO A 216 -17.32 32.33 -28.50
C PRO A 216 -18.16 33.05 -27.43
N SER A 217 -19.19 33.78 -27.85
CA SER A 217 -20.12 34.49 -26.95
C SER A 217 -20.98 33.54 -26.11
N SER A 218 -21.33 32.38 -26.64
CA SER A 218 -22.21 31.39 -25.98
C SER A 218 -21.44 30.49 -25.00
N ARG A 219 -20.12 30.29 -25.19
CA ARG A 219 -19.27 29.49 -24.29
C ARG A 219 -19.14 30.08 -22.88
N LYS A 220 -19.11 31.42 -22.77
CA LYS A 220 -19.01 32.11 -21.47
C LYS A 220 -20.27 31.92 -20.61
N GLY A 221 -21.46 31.90 -21.22
CA GLY A 221 -22.72 31.69 -20.52
C GLY A 221 -22.84 30.28 -19.93
N VAL A 222 -22.50 29.27 -20.73
CA VAL A 222 -22.54 27.85 -20.32
C VAL A 222 -21.53 27.55 -19.20
N MET A 223 -20.32 28.12 -19.27
CA MET A 223 -19.30 27.98 -18.21
C MET A 223 -19.65 28.73 -16.90
N GLY A 224 -20.59 29.68 -16.95
CA GLY A 224 -21.15 30.32 -15.76
C GLY A 224 -22.12 29.38 -15.04
N ILE A 225 -23.01 28.73 -15.81
CA ILE A 225 -24.04 27.82 -15.30
C ILE A 225 -23.43 26.54 -14.71
N LEU A 226 -22.44 25.96 -15.41
CA LEU A 226 -21.71 24.78 -14.92
C LEU A 226 -20.94 25.06 -13.61
N ARG A 227 -20.36 26.26 -13.45
CA ARG A 227 -19.69 26.66 -12.21
C ARG A 227 -20.64 26.82 -11.03
N SER A 228 -21.86 27.31 -11.28
CA SER A 228 -22.91 27.38 -10.24
C SER A 228 -23.45 26.01 -9.86
N ALA A 229 -23.57 25.06 -10.81
CA ALA A 229 -24.04 23.71 -10.53
C ALA A 229 -23.02 22.84 -9.77
N VAL A 230 -21.72 23.05 -10.02
CA VAL A 230 -20.61 22.35 -9.34
C VAL A 230 -20.17 23.04 -8.04
N GLY A 231 -20.83 24.12 -7.63
CA GLY A 231 -20.59 24.76 -6.32
C GLY A 231 -19.25 25.52 -6.22
N LEU A 232 -18.60 25.84 -7.34
CA LEU A 232 -17.32 26.57 -7.38
C LEU A 232 -17.53 28.09 -7.55
N ALA A 233 -18.50 28.66 -6.83
CA ALA A 233 -18.64 30.10 -6.73
C ALA A 233 -17.57 30.66 -5.77
N ARG A 234 -16.63 31.43 -6.33
CA ARG A 234 -15.71 32.28 -5.57
C ARG A 234 -16.51 33.13 -4.57
N ARG A 235 -16.29 32.91 -3.27
CA ARG A 235 -16.43 33.96 -2.26
C ARG A 235 -15.31 34.96 -2.53
N ASN A 236 -15.66 36.11 -3.09
CA ASN A 236 -14.88 37.32 -2.94
C ASN A 236 -15.61 38.15 -1.88
N ASP A 237 -15.08 38.13 -0.67
CA ASP A 237 -14.88 39.29 0.20
C ASP A 237 -13.60 39.02 1.00
#